data_AF-A0A6G4TYM2-F1
#
_entry.id   AF-A0A6G4TYM2-F1
#
_cell.length_a   1.000
_cell.length_b   1.000
_cell.length_c   1.000
_cell.angle_alpha   90.00
_cell.angle_beta   90.00
_cell.angle_gamma   90.00
#
_symmetry.space_group_name_H-M   'P 1'
#
loop_
_entity.id
_entity.type
_entity.pdbx_description
1 polymer ?
#
loop_
_entity_poly.entity_id
_entity_poly.type
_entity_poly.pdbx_seq_one_letter_code
_entity_poly.pdbx_strand_id
1 'polypeptide(L)'
;MTVAGVEPESQIVVVGQRAYTGSQEFFEPGRSAPDEVFEVTDLTMKRVHAQRLEITSVGWERDAGGRPRALMITAHSSLPDLMCLGDAPVRLNNGAVADLVSLEPVDDGTRIVVRILPWTLPERPWPVGLRVTALGVTREAAVPAGLELPEVRYRRRLRRHAARGATDPLGRLVVLRG
;
A
#
# COMPACT_ATOMS: atom_id res chain seq x y z
N MET A 1 -22.07 25.60 -25.00
CA MET A 1 -22.27 24.33 -24.29
C MET A 1 -21.26 23.34 -24.85
N THR A 2 -20.11 23.20 -24.17
CA THR A 2 -19.12 22.17 -24.48
C THR A 2 -18.49 21.77 -23.15
N VAL A 3 -18.99 20.67 -22.59
CA VAL A 3 -18.35 19.95 -21.47
C VAL A 3 -17.68 18.75 -22.12
N ALA A 4 -16.35 18.71 -22.08
CA ALA A 4 -15.54 17.47 -22.09
C ALA A 4 -14.07 17.87 -22.21
N GLY A 5 -13.41 17.94 -21.06
CA GLY A 5 -11.95 17.97 -20.95
C GLY A 5 -11.57 17.07 -19.78
N VAL A 6 -12.11 15.84 -19.76
CA VAL A 6 -11.49 14.77 -18.98
C VAL A 6 -10.32 14.36 -19.85
N GLU A 7 -9.13 14.90 -19.58
CA GLU A 7 -7.91 14.34 -20.15
C GLU A 7 -7.94 12.84 -19.83
N PRO A 8 -7.76 11.96 -20.82
CA PRO A 8 -7.58 10.55 -20.50
C PRO A 8 -6.37 10.47 -19.58
N GLU A 9 -6.59 10.04 -18.32
CA GLU A 9 -5.55 9.81 -17.33
C GLU A 9 -4.45 8.99 -18.02
N SER A 10 -3.36 9.66 -18.38
CA SER A 10 -2.37 9.09 -19.28
C SER A 10 -1.54 8.10 -18.48
N GLN A 11 -1.96 6.84 -18.50
CA GLN A 11 -1.40 5.77 -17.69
C GLN A 11 0.11 5.65 -17.90
N ILE A 12 0.88 5.64 -16.81
CA ILE A 12 2.32 5.38 -16.87
C ILE A 12 2.56 3.88 -17.05
N VAL A 13 3.44 3.51 -17.97
CA VAL A 13 3.92 2.13 -18.16
C VAL A 13 5.42 2.07 -17.94
N VAL A 14 5.89 1.09 -17.17
CA VAL A 14 7.31 0.84 -16.94
C VAL A 14 7.78 -0.37 -17.73
N VAL A 15 8.81 -0.19 -18.56
CA VAL A 15 9.48 -1.26 -19.29
C VAL A 15 10.95 -1.29 -18.87
N GLY A 16 11.32 -2.29 -18.08
CA GLY A 16 12.66 -2.37 -17.49
C GLY A 16 12.92 -1.20 -16.54
N GLN A 17 13.80 -0.29 -16.96
CA GLN A 17 14.17 0.92 -16.19
C GLN A 17 13.61 2.22 -16.79
N ARG A 18 12.76 2.13 -17.82
CA ARG A 18 12.20 3.28 -18.52
C ARG A 18 10.71 3.40 -18.26
N ALA A 19 10.22 4.62 -18.16
CA ALA A 19 8.81 4.92 -17.98
C ALA A 19 8.27 5.69 -19.19
N TYR A 20 7.08 5.32 -19.63
CA TYR A 20 6.43 5.86 -20.82
C TYR A 20 5.01 6.29 -20.48
N THR A 21 4.52 7.32 -21.18
CA THR A 21 3.11 7.73 -21.18
C THR A 21 2.64 7.84 -22.63
N GLY A 22 1.41 7.38 -22.93
CA GLY A 22 0.90 7.31 -24.29
C GLY A 22 -0.48 6.64 -24.39
N SER A 23 -1.00 6.53 -25.61
CA SER A 23 -2.35 6.00 -25.91
C SER A 23 -2.49 4.50 -25.65
N GLN A 24 -3.75 4.01 -25.64
CA GLN A 24 -4.12 2.62 -25.36
C GLN A 24 -3.47 1.56 -26.29
N GLU A 25 -2.87 1.98 -27.40
CA GLU A 25 -2.41 1.06 -28.45
C GLU A 25 -1.02 0.46 -28.18
N PHE A 26 -0.26 1.00 -27.21
CA PHE A 26 1.00 0.41 -26.74
C PHE A 26 0.77 -0.80 -25.80
N PHE A 27 -0.48 -1.13 -25.47
CA PHE A 27 -0.82 -2.22 -24.56
C PHE A 27 -0.67 -3.64 -25.17
N GLU A 28 -0.21 -3.77 -26.42
CA GLU A 28 0.06 -5.06 -27.06
C GLU A 28 1.58 -5.38 -27.13
N PRO A 29 2.05 -6.46 -26.47
CA PRO A 29 3.45 -6.89 -26.56
C PRO A 29 3.86 -7.20 -28.02
N GLY A 30 4.90 -6.52 -28.51
CA GLY A 30 5.47 -6.74 -29.85
C GLY A 30 5.15 -5.67 -30.89
N ARG A 31 4.31 -4.67 -30.54
CA ARG A 31 4.08 -3.49 -31.38
C ARG A 31 5.17 -2.44 -31.14
N SER A 32 5.68 -1.84 -32.21
CA SER A 32 6.55 -0.66 -32.14
C SER A 32 5.77 0.55 -31.63
N ALA A 33 6.43 1.41 -30.84
CA ALA A 33 5.81 2.59 -30.24
C ALA A 33 5.19 3.51 -31.33
N PRO A 34 3.93 3.94 -31.20
CA PRO A 34 3.38 4.99 -32.05
C PRO A 34 4.09 6.33 -31.80
N ASP A 35 3.95 7.27 -32.74
CA ASP A 35 4.59 8.60 -32.66
C ASP A 35 4.14 9.43 -31.43
N GLU A 36 3.04 9.04 -30.78
CA GLU A 36 2.45 9.69 -29.59
C GLU A 36 2.80 8.98 -28.28
N VAL A 37 4.07 8.58 -28.12
CA VAL A 37 4.61 8.03 -26.86
C VAL A 37 5.74 8.92 -26.37
N PHE A 38 5.63 9.35 -25.11
CA PHE A 38 6.66 10.17 -24.47
C PHE A 38 7.38 9.37 -23.40
N GLU A 39 8.71 9.28 -23.51
CA GLU A 39 9.53 8.81 -22.41
C GLU A 39 9.50 9.84 -21.28
N VAL A 40 9.01 9.42 -20.12
CA VAL A 40 8.83 10.26 -18.93
C VAL A 40 9.68 9.78 -17.76
N THR A 41 10.71 8.95 -18.03
CA THR A 41 11.58 8.34 -17.01
C THR A 41 12.07 9.36 -15.98
N ASP A 42 12.61 10.50 -16.40
CA ASP A 42 13.14 11.53 -15.48
C ASP A 42 12.04 12.18 -14.63
N LEU A 43 10.87 12.44 -15.21
CA LEU A 43 9.73 13.00 -14.50
C LEU A 43 9.20 12.01 -13.46
N THR A 44 9.08 10.74 -13.86
CA THR A 44 8.64 9.64 -12.98
C THR A 44 9.64 9.43 -11.85
N MET A 45 10.94 9.41 -12.14
CA MET A 45 11.98 9.30 -11.11
C MET A 45 11.93 10.48 -10.12
N LYS A 46 11.73 11.71 -10.61
CA LYS A 46 11.54 12.88 -9.72
C LYS A 46 10.33 12.71 -8.82
N ARG A 47 9.19 12.25 -9.34
CA ARG A 47 7.97 11.98 -8.56
C ARG A 47 8.20 10.88 -7.53
N VAL A 48 8.85 9.78 -7.92
CA VAL A 48 9.20 8.66 -7.04
C VAL A 48 10.14 9.11 -5.92
N HIS A 49 11.16 9.93 -6.21
CA HIS A 49 12.02 10.51 -5.19
C HIS A 49 11.28 11.49 -4.26
N ALA A 50 10.30 12.23 -4.77
CA ALA A 50 9.45 13.13 -3.99
C ALA A 50 8.27 12.42 -3.30
N GLN A 51 8.13 11.09 -3.46
CA GLN A 51 7.01 10.32 -2.90
C GLN A 51 6.88 10.54 -1.40
N ARG A 52 5.65 10.84 -0.99
CA ARG A 52 5.20 10.78 0.40
C ARG A 52 4.39 9.51 0.60
N LEU A 53 4.60 8.86 1.74
CA LEU A 53 3.86 7.69 2.18
C LEU A 53 3.44 7.91 3.63
N GLU A 54 2.16 7.74 3.92
CA GLU A 54 1.62 7.92 5.26
C GLU A 54 0.57 6.86 5.58
N ILE A 55 0.58 6.34 6.81
CA ILE A 55 -0.48 5.46 7.30
C ILE A 55 -1.55 6.34 7.92
N THR A 56 -2.74 6.30 7.34
CA THR A 56 -3.87 7.16 7.72
C THR A 56 -4.80 6.49 8.73
N SER A 57 -4.88 5.17 8.72
CA SER A 57 -5.66 4.44 9.72
C SER A 57 -5.15 3.03 9.97
N VAL A 58 -5.37 2.55 11.19
CA VAL A 58 -5.16 1.17 11.60
C VAL A 58 -6.32 0.75 12.48
N GLY A 59 -6.88 -0.43 12.23
CA GLY A 59 -8.00 -0.92 13.03
C GLY A 59 -8.31 -2.38 12.78
N TRP A 60 -9.11 -2.97 13.66
CA TRP A 60 -9.63 -4.31 13.46
C TRP A 60 -10.90 -4.27 12.61
N GLU A 61 -10.87 -4.90 11.45
CA GLU A 61 -12.09 -5.30 10.74
C GLU A 61 -12.84 -6.30 11.62
N ARG A 62 -14.15 -6.08 11.78
CA ARG A 62 -15.05 -7.01 12.46
C ARG A 62 -15.98 -7.66 11.45
N ASP A 63 -16.29 -8.93 11.67
CA ASP A 63 -17.33 -9.62 10.92
C ASP A 63 -18.74 -9.11 11.29
N ALA A 64 -19.77 -9.62 10.59
CA ALA A 64 -21.17 -9.26 10.84
C ALA A 64 -21.64 -9.56 12.28
N GLY A 65 -20.94 -10.44 13.00
CA GLY A 65 -21.19 -10.76 14.41
C GLY A 65 -20.36 -9.89 15.37
N GLY A 66 -19.68 -8.86 14.89
CA GLY A 66 -18.82 -7.98 15.68
C GLY A 66 -17.50 -8.61 16.11
N ARG A 67 -17.15 -9.80 15.62
CA ARG A 67 -15.91 -10.49 15.98
C ARG A 67 -14.76 -10.00 15.12
N PRO A 68 -13.59 -9.73 15.70
CA PRO A 68 -12.42 -9.29 14.96
C PRO A 68 -11.97 -10.35 13.95
N ARG A 69 -11.90 -9.96 12.69
CA ARG A 69 -11.61 -10.83 11.55
C ARG A 69 -10.21 -10.58 10.99
N ALA A 70 -9.80 -9.32 10.89
CA ALA A 70 -8.52 -8.93 10.32
C ALA A 70 -8.03 -7.59 10.88
N LEU A 71 -6.71 -7.39 10.87
CA LEU A 71 -6.11 -6.08 11.03
C LEU A 71 -6.10 -5.38 9.67
N MET A 72 -6.62 -4.17 9.63
CA MET A 72 -6.64 -3.30 8.46
C MET A 72 -5.64 -2.17 8.66
N ILE A 73 -4.85 -1.91 7.64
CA ILE A 73 -3.97 -0.74 7.54
C ILE A 73 -4.38 0.02 6.28
N THR A 74 -4.77 1.27 6.43
CA THR A 74 -4.97 2.18 5.29
C THR A 74 -3.83 3.16 5.24
N ALA A 75 -3.27 3.35 4.06
CA ALA A 75 -2.22 4.32 3.81
C ALA A 75 -2.50 5.10 2.52
N HIS A 76 -1.82 6.23 2.41
CA HIS A 76 -1.81 7.07 1.22
C HIS A 76 -0.39 7.19 0.72
N SER A 77 -0.23 7.04 -0.59
CA SER A 77 1.00 7.34 -1.32
C SER A 77 0.72 8.44 -2.31
N SER A 78 1.54 9.49 -2.35
CA SER A 78 1.39 10.60 -3.31
C SER A 78 1.75 10.23 -4.76
N LEU A 79 1.86 8.94 -5.08
CA LEU A 79 2.12 8.44 -6.43
C LEU A 79 0.79 7.95 -7.02
N PRO A 80 0.29 8.55 -8.12
CA PRO A 80 -1.00 8.19 -8.71
C PRO A 80 -0.97 6.80 -9.38
N ASP A 81 0.11 6.48 -10.09
CA ASP A 81 0.22 5.23 -10.85
C ASP A 81 0.99 4.13 -10.09
N LEU A 82 0.87 4.06 -8.76
CA LEU A 82 1.75 3.19 -7.95
C LEU A 82 1.71 1.73 -8.41
N MET A 83 0.56 1.25 -8.86
CA MET A 83 0.37 -0.11 -9.39
C MET A 83 1.16 -0.40 -10.67
N CYS A 84 1.52 0.63 -11.44
CA CYS A 84 2.26 0.50 -12.70
C CYS A 84 3.77 0.63 -12.52
N LEU A 85 4.25 1.01 -11.32
CA LEU A 85 5.65 1.39 -11.07
C LEU A 85 6.54 0.26 -10.51
N GLY A 86 6.04 -0.98 -10.47
CA GLY A 86 6.83 -2.16 -10.13
C GLY A 86 6.03 -3.37 -9.71
N ASP A 87 6.69 -4.53 -9.65
CA ASP A 87 6.10 -5.78 -9.17
C ASP A 87 5.91 -5.75 -7.65
N ALA A 88 4.66 -5.84 -7.21
CA ALA A 88 4.26 -5.87 -5.80
C ALA A 88 4.89 -4.72 -4.96
N PRO A 89 4.50 -3.46 -5.24
CA PRO A 89 5.18 -2.29 -4.69
C PRO A 89 5.03 -2.17 -3.17
N VAL A 90 4.00 -2.79 -2.56
CA VAL A 90 3.70 -2.67 -1.13
C VAL A 90 4.15 -3.92 -0.36
N ARG A 91 4.91 -3.70 0.70
CA ARG A 91 5.33 -4.74 1.65
C ARG A 91 5.04 -4.31 3.08
N LEU A 92 4.68 -5.28 3.92
CA LEU A 92 4.62 -5.07 5.36
C LEU A 92 6.03 -5.11 5.95
N ASN A 93 6.28 -4.30 6.97
CA ASN A 93 7.54 -4.35 7.69
C ASN A 93 7.70 -5.69 8.44
N ASN A 94 8.94 -6.15 8.61
CA ASN A 94 9.32 -7.22 9.54
C ASN A 94 8.50 -8.53 9.45
N GLY A 95 8.12 -8.93 8.24
CA GLY A 95 7.69 -10.30 7.95
C GLY A 95 6.23 -10.65 8.26
N ALA A 96 5.38 -9.68 8.59
CA ALA A 96 3.94 -9.92 8.54
C ALA A 96 3.52 -10.22 7.09
N VAL A 97 2.58 -11.15 6.93
CA VAL A 97 2.05 -11.52 5.60
C VAL A 97 0.66 -10.92 5.46
N ALA A 98 0.52 -10.05 4.47
CA ALA A 98 -0.77 -9.53 4.03
C ALA A 98 -1.55 -10.65 3.34
N ASP A 99 -2.83 -10.78 3.70
CA ASP A 99 -3.79 -11.62 2.99
C ASP A 99 -4.44 -10.86 1.83
N LEU A 100 -4.50 -9.53 1.91
CA LEU A 100 -4.92 -8.65 0.83
C LEU A 100 -4.05 -7.39 0.80
N VAL A 101 -3.69 -6.96 -0.40
CA VAL A 101 -3.21 -5.61 -0.69
C VAL A 101 -4.08 -5.07 -1.83
N SER A 102 -4.85 -4.02 -1.56
CA SER A 102 -5.60 -3.26 -2.57
C SER A 102 -4.91 -1.94 -2.84
N LEU A 103 -4.81 -1.58 -4.12
CA LEU A 103 -4.30 -0.30 -4.60
C LEU A 103 -5.42 0.37 -5.39
N GLU A 104 -5.86 1.54 -4.93
CA GLU A 104 -6.96 2.29 -5.54
C GLU A 104 -6.45 3.69 -5.88
N PRO A 105 -6.49 4.11 -7.15
CA PRO A 105 -6.22 5.49 -7.54
C PRO A 105 -7.17 6.44 -6.81
N VAL A 106 -6.65 7.57 -6.36
CA VAL A 106 -7.40 8.68 -5.76
C VAL A 106 -6.82 9.99 -6.29
N ASP A 107 -7.57 11.10 -6.18
CA ASP A 107 -7.25 12.38 -6.82
C ASP A 107 -5.80 12.87 -6.61
N ASP A 108 -5.20 12.60 -5.45
CA ASP A 108 -3.86 13.05 -5.06
C ASP A 108 -2.84 11.91 -4.89
N GLY A 109 -3.13 10.71 -5.41
CA GLY A 109 -2.20 9.59 -5.35
C GLY A 109 -2.85 8.20 -5.42
N THR A 110 -2.36 7.30 -4.59
CA THR A 110 -2.87 5.93 -4.46
C THR A 110 -3.24 5.67 -3.01
N ARG A 111 -4.48 5.22 -2.79
CA ARG A 111 -4.90 4.62 -1.53
C ARG A 111 -4.44 3.17 -1.49
N ILE A 112 -3.77 2.81 -0.40
CA ILE A 112 -3.28 1.47 -0.11
C ILE A 112 -4.10 0.90 1.03
N VAL A 113 -4.73 -0.26 0.82
CA VAL A 113 -5.44 -0.99 1.88
C VAL A 113 -4.79 -2.36 2.05
N VAL A 114 -4.29 -2.63 3.26
CA VAL A 114 -3.68 -3.91 3.60
C VAL A 114 -4.52 -4.63 4.64
N ARG A 115 -4.88 -5.88 4.37
CA ARG A 115 -5.55 -6.80 5.30
C ARG A 115 -4.57 -7.84 5.81
N ILE A 116 -4.53 -8.03 7.12
CA ILE A 116 -3.69 -9.02 7.78
C ILE A 116 -4.56 -9.89 8.67
N LEU A 117 -4.46 -11.20 8.50
CA LEU A 117 -5.20 -12.13 9.36
C LEU A 117 -4.50 -12.22 10.72
N PRO A 118 -5.22 -12.22 11.86
CA PRO A 118 -4.59 -12.14 13.18
C PRO A 118 -3.60 -13.27 13.47
N TRP A 119 -3.79 -14.45 12.86
CA TRP A 119 -2.90 -15.60 13.02
C TRP A 119 -1.65 -15.57 12.14
N THR A 120 -1.56 -14.66 11.16
CA THR A 120 -0.33 -14.43 10.38
C THR A 120 0.57 -13.38 11.01
N LEU A 121 0.09 -12.73 12.09
CA LEU A 121 0.90 -11.79 12.86
C LEU A 121 2.11 -12.49 13.51
N PRO A 122 3.28 -11.83 13.52
CA PRO A 122 4.46 -12.35 14.20
C PRO A 122 4.22 -12.63 15.69
N GLU A 123 5.01 -13.56 16.24
CA GLU A 123 5.00 -13.88 17.69
C GLU A 123 5.68 -12.82 18.54
N ARG A 124 6.56 -12.03 17.92
CA ARG A 124 7.27 -10.93 18.57
C ARG A 124 6.47 -9.63 18.38
N PRO A 125 6.69 -8.60 19.23
CA PRO A 125 6.16 -7.28 19.00
C PRO A 125 6.43 -6.83 17.57
N TRP A 126 5.35 -6.58 16.82
CA TRP A 126 5.44 -6.28 15.39
C TRP A 126 5.16 -4.81 15.14
N PRO A 127 6.13 -3.99 14.71
CA PRO A 127 5.90 -2.58 14.40
C PRO A 127 5.01 -2.47 13.18
N VAL A 128 3.89 -1.78 13.34
CA VAL A 128 2.93 -1.57 12.25
C VAL A 128 3.51 -0.55 11.29
N GLY A 129 3.90 -1.03 10.11
CA GLY A 129 4.48 -0.19 9.09
C GLY A 129 4.39 -0.81 7.70
N LEU A 130 4.45 0.06 6.72
CA LEU A 130 4.41 -0.25 5.30
C LEU A 130 5.68 0.26 4.65
N ARG A 131 6.14 -0.52 3.67
CA ARG A 131 7.20 -0.17 2.75
C ARG A 131 6.62 -0.15 1.34
N VAL A 132 6.87 0.93 0.63
CA VAL A 132 6.56 1.05 -0.79
C VAL A 132 7.87 1.16 -1.57
N THR A 133 8.06 0.29 -2.56
CA THR A 133 9.20 0.35 -3.48
C THR A 133 8.68 0.59 -4.90
N ALA A 134 9.15 1.66 -5.53
CA ALA A 134 8.84 2.02 -6.92
C ALA A 134 10.14 2.41 -7.63
N LEU A 135 10.41 1.86 -8.82
CA LEU A 135 11.64 2.11 -9.59
C LEU A 135 12.94 2.08 -8.74
N GLY A 136 13.05 1.10 -7.84
CA GLY A 136 14.22 0.93 -6.95
C GLY A 136 14.29 1.88 -5.76
N VAL A 137 13.44 2.91 -5.68
CA VAL A 137 13.35 3.80 -4.53
C VAL A 137 12.39 3.23 -3.51
N THR A 138 12.82 3.19 -2.25
CA THR A 138 12.01 2.70 -1.14
C THR A 138 11.59 3.83 -0.21
N ARG A 139 10.30 3.83 0.14
CA ARG A 139 9.70 4.68 1.18
C ARG A 139 9.07 3.82 2.24
N GLU A 140 9.15 4.29 3.48
CA GLU A 140 8.57 3.60 4.63
C GLU A 140 7.67 4.56 5.40
N ALA A 141 6.56 4.03 5.87
CA ALA A 141 5.68 4.69 6.82
C ALA A 141 5.47 3.77 8.01
N ALA A 142 5.52 4.35 9.20
CA ALA A 142 5.17 3.68 10.45
C ALA A 142 4.02 4.44 11.09
N VAL A 143 3.21 3.73 11.86
CA VAL A 143 2.11 4.34 12.58
C VAL A 143 2.68 5.11 13.78
N PRO A 144 2.41 6.42 13.89
CA PRO A 144 2.88 7.21 15.02
C PRO A 144 2.24 6.74 16.33
N ALA A 145 2.93 6.99 17.46
CA ALA A 145 2.34 6.81 18.78
C ALA A 145 1.04 7.61 18.93
N GLY A 146 0.08 7.05 19.66
CA GLY A 146 -1.22 7.67 19.96
C GLY A 146 -2.41 7.05 19.23
N LEU A 147 -2.18 6.23 18.21
CA LEU A 147 -3.23 5.43 17.59
C LEU A 147 -3.50 4.19 18.44
N GLU A 148 -4.66 4.16 19.11
CA GLU A 148 -5.04 3.01 19.93
C GLU A 148 -5.60 1.88 19.06
N LEU A 149 -5.01 0.69 19.23
CA LEU A 149 -5.51 -0.54 18.63
C LEU A 149 -6.03 -1.45 19.75
N PRO A 150 -7.35 -1.53 19.96
CA PRO A 150 -7.91 -2.24 21.12
C PRO A 150 -7.58 -3.74 21.08
N GLU A 151 -7.61 -4.38 22.26
CA GLU A 151 -7.44 -5.83 22.34
C GLU A 151 -8.55 -6.55 21.60
N VAL A 152 -8.15 -7.54 20.81
CA VAL A 152 -9.03 -8.49 20.15
C VAL A 152 -8.72 -9.90 20.57
N ARG A 153 -9.76 -10.69 20.76
CA ARG A 153 -9.65 -12.12 21.04
C ARG A 153 -10.14 -12.90 19.84
N TYR A 154 -9.35 -13.87 19.42
CA TYR A 154 -9.68 -14.74 18.30
C TYR A 154 -9.41 -16.20 18.67
N ARG A 155 -10.02 -17.11 17.92
CA ARG A 155 -9.77 -18.54 18.06
C ARG A 155 -8.98 -19.02 16.85
N ARG A 156 -7.96 -19.82 17.12
CA ARG A 156 -7.23 -20.57 16.10
C ARG A 156 -7.23 -22.03 16.53
N ARG A 157 -7.89 -22.88 15.74
CA ARG A 157 -8.20 -24.26 16.16
C ARG A 157 -8.93 -24.24 17.50
N LEU A 158 -8.46 -24.99 18.49
CA LEU A 158 -9.05 -25.07 19.84
C LEU A 158 -8.47 -24.06 20.83
N ARG A 159 -7.50 -23.22 20.43
CA ARG A 159 -6.83 -22.27 21.32
C ARG A 159 -7.39 -20.86 21.16
N ARG A 160 -7.51 -20.16 22.28
CA ARG A 160 -7.86 -18.73 22.33
C ARG A 160 -6.56 -17.93 22.31
N HIS A 161 -6.55 -16.87 21.52
CA HIS A 161 -5.44 -15.96 21.34
C HIS A 161 -5.93 -14.53 21.52
N ALA A 162 -4.98 -13.63 21.80
CA ALA A 162 -5.24 -12.21 21.83
C ALA A 162 -4.26 -11.47 20.92
N ALA A 163 -4.70 -10.33 20.38
CA ALA A 163 -3.80 -9.36 19.77
C ALA A 163 -4.19 -7.97 20.24
N ARG A 164 -3.22 -7.10 20.50
CA ARG A 164 -3.47 -5.72 20.94
C ARG A 164 -2.38 -4.77 20.46
N GLY A 165 -2.71 -3.50 20.33
CA GLY A 165 -1.73 -2.43 20.18
C GLY A 165 -0.94 -2.21 21.47
N ALA A 166 0.32 -1.81 21.31
CA ALA A 166 1.16 -1.21 22.32
C ALA A 166 2.11 -0.22 21.65
N THR A 167 2.85 0.55 22.44
CA THR A 167 3.87 1.48 21.94
C THR A 167 5.25 0.93 22.24
N ASP A 168 6.15 0.94 21.25
CA ASP A 168 7.55 0.58 21.45
C ASP A 168 8.39 1.72 22.07
N PRO A 169 9.65 1.49 22.47
CA PRO A 169 10.51 2.55 23.02
C PRO A 169 10.80 3.72 22.07
N LEU A 170 10.54 3.55 20.77
CA LEU A 170 10.72 4.58 19.74
C LEU A 170 9.42 5.36 19.47
N GLY A 171 8.35 5.11 20.24
CA GLY A 171 7.08 5.78 20.04
C GLY A 171 6.31 5.30 18.81
N ARG A 172 6.45 4.02 18.44
CA ARG A 172 5.73 3.42 17.29
C ARG A 172 4.67 2.46 17.78
N LEU A 173 3.55 2.37 17.07
CA LEU A 173 2.56 1.32 17.32
C LEU A 173 3.16 -0.05 16.96
N VAL A 174 3.13 -0.96 17.92
CA VAL A 174 3.41 -2.38 17.73
C VAL A 174 2.16 -3.21 18.03
N VAL A 175 2.02 -4.34 17.35
CA VAL A 175 1.02 -5.36 17.70
C VAL A 175 1.70 -6.45 18.52
N LEU A 176 1.12 -6.74 19.69
CA LEU A 176 1.51 -7.83 20.55
C LEU A 176 0.55 -9.01 20.35
N ARG A 177 1.08 -10.21 20.09
CA ARG A 177 0.31 -11.46 20.01
C ARG A 177 0.44 -12.23 21.31
N GLY A 178 -0.69 -12.61 21.91
CA GLY A 178 -0.81 -13.39 23.15
C GLY A 178 -1.56 -14.70 22.98
#